data_AF-A0A1H2DDN9-F1
#
_entry.id   AF-A0A1H2DDN9-F1
#
_cell.length_a   1.000
_cell.length_b   1.000
_cell.length_c   1.000
_cell.angle_alpha   90.00
_cell.angle_beta   90.00
_cell.angle_gamma   90.00
#
_symmetry.space_group_name_H-M   'P 1'
#
loop_
_entity.id
_entity.type
_entity.pdbx_description
1 polymer ?
#
loop_
_entity_poly.entity_id
_entity_poly.type
_entity_poly.pdbx_seq_one_letter_code
_entity_poly.pdbx_strand_id
1 'polypeptide(L)' 'MLATSAALTNFTRGWRDLLAHLEAHHPGLPSIDVFPAVPVTAAVAIGRAPMRDVHPPLRVYDRNPDGGYTFALKVTP' A
#
# COMPACT_ATOMS: atom_id res chain seq x y z
N MET A 1 13.64 11.14 4.58
CA MET A 1 13.25 11.48 3.19
C MET A 1 13.61 10.31 2.28
N LEU A 2 12.70 9.81 1.44
CA LEU A 2 13.00 8.73 0.46
C LEU A 2 13.81 9.31 -0.73
N ALA A 3 14.94 9.94 -0.43
CA ALA A 3 15.73 10.70 -1.40
C ALA A 3 16.77 9.84 -2.13
N THR A 4 16.93 8.57 -1.75
CA THR A 4 17.91 7.66 -2.34
C THR A 4 17.24 6.39 -2.85
N SER A 5 17.82 5.81 -3.90
CA SER A 5 17.40 4.51 -4.44
C SER A 5 17.39 3.41 -3.36
N ALA A 6 18.36 3.44 -2.45
CA ALA A 6 18.45 2.53 -1.32
C ALA A 6 17.25 2.66 -0.36
N ALA A 7 16.84 3.89 -0.05
CA ALA A 7 15.68 4.11 0.83
C ALA A 7 14.38 3.60 0.21
N LEU A 8 14.18 3.82 -1.10
CA LEU A 8 13.02 3.28 -1.83
C LEU A 8 13.05 1.75 -1.89
N THR A 9 14.24 1.16 -2.05
CA THR A 9 14.42 -0.30 -2.05
C THR A 9 14.05 -0.89 -0.69
N ASN A 10 14.51 -0.28 0.39
CA ASN A 10 14.19 -0.72 1.75
C ASN A 10 12.71 -0.58 2.05
N PHE A 11 12.09 0.53 1.65
CA PHE A 11 10.64 0.72 1.77
C PHE A 11 9.87 -0.36 1.01
N THR A 12 10.25 -0.63 -0.24
CA THR A 12 9.60 -1.65 -1.08
C THR A 12 9.73 -3.04 -0.47
N ARG A 13 10.88 -3.36 0.15
CA ARG A 13 11.07 -4.61 0.88
C ARG A 13 10.12 -4.70 2.08
N GLY A 14 10.11 -3.69 2.95
CA GLY A 14 9.22 -3.68 4.11
C GLY A 14 7.73 -3.78 3.74
N TRP A 15 7.33 -3.13 2.64
CA TRP A 15 5.95 -3.27 2.12
C TRP A 15 5.62 -4.71 1.70
N ARG A 16 6.55 -5.39 1.02
CA ARG A 16 6.36 -6.80 0.63
C ARG A 16 6.34 -7.74 1.84
N ASP A 17 7.19 -7.49 2.83
CA ASP A 17 7.22 -8.28 4.06
C ASP A 17 5.89 -8.15 4.82
N LEU A 18 5.28 -6.95 4.83
CA LEU A 18 3.93 -6.76 5.37
C LEU A 18 2.87 -7.55 4.60
N LEU A 19 2.90 -7.52 3.26
CA LEU A 19 1.94 -8.28 2.45
C LEU A 19 2.07 -9.80 2.71
N ALA A 20 3.29 -10.32 2.77
CA ALA A 20 3.56 -11.72 3.09
C ALA A 20 3.08 -12.09 4.51
N HIS A 21 3.24 -11.18 5.48
CA HIS A 21 2.70 -11.37 6.82
C HIS A 21 1.17 -11.44 6.82
N LEU A 22 0.50 -10.54 6.09
CA LEU A 22 -0.96 -10.55 5.97
C LEU A 22 -1.46 -11.82 5.27
N GLU A 23 -0.77 -12.28 4.23
CA GLU A 23 -1.07 -13.55 3.56
C GLU A 23 -1.01 -14.74 4.53
N ALA A 24 0.06 -14.83 5.33
CA ALA A 24 0.28 -15.94 6.24
C ALA A 24 -0.66 -15.96 7.45
N HIS A 25 -1.03 -14.78 7.97
CA HIS A 25 -1.73 -14.66 9.25
C HIS A 25 -3.19 -14.22 9.14
N HIS A 26 -3.60 -13.67 8.00
CA HIS A 26 -4.96 -13.16 7.77
C HIS A 26 -5.54 -13.64 6.43
N PRO A 27 -5.65 -14.97 6.22
CA PRO A 27 -6.18 -15.49 4.98
C PRO A 27 -7.64 -15.04 4.77
N GLY A 28 -7.98 -14.66 3.54
CA GLY A 28 -9.32 -14.22 3.18
C GLY A 28 -9.66 -12.78 3.59
N LEU A 29 -8.65 -11.96 3.97
CA LEU A 29 -8.85 -10.52 4.18
C LEU A 29 -9.55 -9.90 2.95
N PRO A 30 -10.67 -9.17 3.08
CA PRO A 30 -11.42 -8.69 1.92
C PRO A 30 -10.75 -7.50 1.21
N SER A 31 -9.96 -6.72 1.93
CA SER A 31 -9.25 -5.54 1.43
C SER A 31 -8.24 -5.02 2.45
N ILE A 32 -7.27 -4.23 1.99
CA ILE A 32 -6.38 -3.43 2.84
C ILE A 32 -6.70 -1.96 2.63
N ASP A 33 -7.12 -1.26 3.70
CA ASP A 33 -7.29 0.18 3.65
C ASP A 33 -5.92 0.88 3.78
N VAL A 34 -5.61 1.78 2.84
CA VAL A 34 -4.31 2.45 2.71
C VAL A 34 -4.52 3.96 2.76
N PHE A 35 -3.82 4.62 3.69
CA PHE A 35 -3.82 6.06 3.89
C PHE A 35 -2.40 6.60 3.63
N PRO A 36 -1.98 6.76 2.36
CA PRO A 36 -0.58 6.94 2.02
C PRO A 36 -0.11 8.37 2.33
N ALA A 37 0.49 8.58 3.50
CA ALA A 37 1.21 9.80 3.86
C ALA A 37 2.69 9.73 3.44
N VAL A 38 2.95 9.38 2.18
CA VAL A 38 4.29 9.09 1.65
C VAL A 38 4.58 9.85 0.35
N PRO A 39 5.86 10.05 -0.03
CA PRO A 39 6.20 10.56 -1.35
C PRO A 39 5.61 9.72 -2.48
N VAL A 40 5.32 10.35 -3.62
CA VAL A 40 4.69 9.71 -4.80
C VAL A 40 5.41 8.42 -5.23
N THR A 41 6.74 8.39 -5.18
CA THR A 41 7.52 7.20 -5.55
C THR A 41 7.22 5.98 -4.67
N ALA A 42 7.00 6.18 -3.37
CA ALA A 42 6.57 5.12 -2.47
C ALA A 42 5.09 4.74 -2.69
N ALA A 43 4.22 5.71 -2.96
CA ALA A 43 2.82 5.42 -3.30
C ALA A 43 2.70 4.55 -4.56
N VAL A 44 3.52 4.82 -5.58
CA VAL A 44 3.61 3.96 -6.78
C VAL A 44 4.13 2.58 -6.43
N ALA A 45 5.15 2.46 -5.58
CA ALA A 45 5.67 1.17 -5.14
C ALA A 45 4.62 0.34 -4.37
N ILE A 46 3.81 0.99 -3.53
CA ILE A 46 2.67 0.38 -2.83
C ILE A 46 1.71 -0.25 -3.85
N GLY A 47 1.25 0.54 -4.82
CA GLY A 47 0.24 0.11 -5.79
C GLY A 47 0.72 -1.00 -6.75
N ARG A 48 2.03 -1.11 -6.98
CA ARG A 48 2.60 -2.12 -7.90
C ARG A 48 2.89 -3.48 -7.25
N ALA A 49 2.88 -3.58 -5.93
CA ALA A 49 3.31 -4.78 -5.21
C ALA A 49 2.24 -5.89 -5.06
N PRO A 50 0.91 -5.61 -4.96
CA PRO A 50 -0.09 -6.65 -4.90
C PRO A 50 -0.03 -7.63 -6.08
N MET A 51 -0.27 -8.92 -5.82
CA MET A 51 -0.26 -9.99 -6.82
C MET A 51 -1.68 -10.51 -7.00
N ARG A 52 -2.06 -10.78 -8.26
CA ARG A 52 -3.38 -11.27 -8.61
C ARG A 52 -3.61 -12.63 -7.96
N ASP A 53 -4.83 -12.84 -7.45
CA ASP A 53 -5.28 -14.07 -6.78
C ASP A 53 -4.54 -14.44 -5.47
N VAL A 54 -3.58 -13.62 -5.02
CA VAL A 54 -2.86 -13.80 -3.75
C VAL A 54 -3.23 -12.70 -2.77
N HIS A 55 -3.08 -11.44 -3.20
CA HIS A 55 -3.25 -10.29 -2.31
C HIS A 55 -4.65 -9.68 -2.44
N PRO A 56 -5.24 -9.26 -1.32
CA PRO A 56 -6.52 -8.56 -1.34
C PRO A 56 -6.37 -7.16 -1.99
N PRO A 57 -7.47 -6.61 -2.53
CA PRO A 57 -7.43 -5.28 -3.14
C PRO A 57 -7.09 -4.19 -2.12
N LEU A 58 -6.33 -3.19 -2.57
CA LEU A 58 -6.04 -2.00 -1.77
C LEU A 58 -7.16 -0.97 -1.96
N ARG A 59 -7.63 -0.41 -0.86
CA ARG A 59 -8.57 0.71 -0.84
C ARG A 59 -7.80 1.95 -0.41
N VAL A 60 -7.56 2.86 -1.33
CA VAL A 60 -6.73 4.04 -1.09
C VAL A 60 -7.61 5.21 -0.71
N TYR A 61 -7.20 5.95 0.31
CA TYR A 61 -7.91 7.13 0.80
C TYR A 61 -7.01 8.36 0.75
N ASP A 62 -7.58 9.46 0.26
CA ASP A 62 -6.91 10.75 0.22
C ASP A 62 -7.29 11.60 1.42
N ARG A 63 -6.33 12.41 1.88
CA ARG A 63 -6.56 13.34 2.98
C ARG A 63 -7.30 14.57 2.47
N ASN A 64 -8.45 14.84 3.06
CA ASN A 64 -9.24 16.03 2.77
C ASN A 64 -8.64 17.29 3.42
N PRO A 65 -9.00 18.50 2.92
CA PRO A 65 -8.62 19.77 3.56
C PRO A 65 -9.14 19.94 5.00
N ASP A 66 -10.27 19.31 5.32
CA ASP A 66 -10.90 19.32 6.66
C ASP A 66 -10.21 18.36 7.66
N GLY A 67 -9.21 17.61 7.22
CA GLY A 67 -8.47 16.65 8.04
C GLY A 67 -9.05 15.24 8.05
N GLY A 68 -10.20 15.01 7.40
CA GLY A 68 -10.75 13.68 7.18
C GLY A 68 -10.04 12.92 6.05
N TYR A 69 -10.48 11.68 5.81
CA TYR A 69 -10.01 10.86 4.69
C TYR A 69 -11.21 10.40 3.86
N THR A 70 -11.11 10.53 2.54
CA THR A 70 -12.14 10.05 1.61
C THR A 70 -11.59 8.95 0.74
N PHE A 71 -12.44 7.96 0.45
CA PHE A 71 -12.08 6.89 -0.48
C PHE A 71 -11.78 7.50 -1.85
N ALA A 72 -10.57 7.28 -2.34
CA ALA A 72 -10.09 7.82 -3.60
C ALA A 72 -10.22 6.77 -4.71
N LEU A 73 -9.63 5.59 -4.51
CA LEU A 73 -9.64 4.53 -5.50
C LEU A 73 -9.43 3.14 -4.90
N LYS A 74 -9.77 2.13 -5.68
CA LYS A 74 -9.46 0.73 -5.39
C LYS A 74 -8.39 0.24 -6.36
N VAL A 75 -7.28 -0.26 -5.85
CA VAL A 75 -6.28 -0.98 -6.64
C VAL A 75 -6.59 -2.46 -6.54
N THR A 76 -7.07 -3.03 -7.63
CA THR A 76 -7.17 -4.49 -7.80
C THR A 76 -5.93 -4.98 -8.54
N PRO A 77 -5.27 -6.05 -8.07
CA PRO A 77 -4.20 -6.68 -8.83
C PRO A 77 -4.69 -7.36 -10.12
#